data_AF-A0A5C2SQD8-F1
#
_entry.id   AF-A0A5C2SQD8-F1
#
_cell.length_a   1.000
_cell.length_b   1.000
_cell.length_c   1.000
_cell.angle_alpha   90.00
_cell.angle_beta   90.00
_cell.angle_gamma   90.00
#
_symmetry.space_group_name_H-M   'P 1'
#
loop_
_entity.id
_entity.type
_entity.pdbx_description
1 polymer ?
#
loop_
_entity_poly.entity_id
_entity_poly.type
_entity_poly.pdbx_seq_one_letter_code
_entity_poly.pdbx_strand_id
1 'polypeptide(L)'
;MQNTVILPEICHDMFTLVCTGGATDLSLVLCRKHFHAQSSRVRFHTLTLSSIASLEGFLAFTRTRPDGQKPLFRHLLLALLRRKLVQAHKLGTRTRETDRPVVSQDQLERSKALHMRFINAASELVLMVSPTLRTLSLTTTYSHPLVPFPCDMPVLEELSLLGSNSITGPDPPMLPSRKRFHLIPQSACTDMKELLWSRTGSS
;
A
#
# COMPACT_ATOMS: atom_id res chain seq x y z
N MET A 1 -5.82 46.05 -2.12
CA MET A 1 -5.56 44.67 -1.63
C MET A 1 -4.35 44.14 -2.37
N GLN A 2 -3.20 43.99 -1.69
CA GLN A 2 -1.99 43.43 -2.30
C GLN A 2 -2.15 41.91 -2.37
N ASN A 3 -2.02 41.33 -3.57
CA ASN A 3 -1.96 39.88 -3.74
C ASN A 3 -0.57 39.42 -3.31
N THR A 4 -0.47 38.77 -2.16
CA THR A 4 0.74 38.05 -1.76
C THR A 4 0.94 36.85 -2.68
N VAL A 5 1.95 36.93 -3.53
CA VAL A 5 2.40 35.82 -4.38
C VAL A 5 3.31 34.93 -3.53
N ILE A 6 2.88 33.72 -3.23
CA ILE A 6 3.73 32.72 -2.57
C ILE A 6 4.67 32.13 -3.64
N LEU A 7 5.96 32.08 -3.33
CA LEU A 7 6.98 31.51 -4.21
C LEU A 7 6.72 30.02 -4.45
N PRO A 8 6.74 29.54 -5.71
CA PRO A 8 6.47 28.14 -6.05
C PRO A 8 7.32 27.12 -5.28
N GLU A 9 8.55 27.48 -4.93
CA GLU A 9 9.49 26.65 -4.18
C GLU A 9 8.98 26.39 -2.75
N ILE A 10 8.46 27.43 -2.09
CA ILE A 10 7.92 27.33 -0.73
C ILE A 10 6.67 26.43 -0.74
N CYS A 11 5.81 26.58 -1.74
CA CYS A 11 4.66 25.69 -1.91
C CYS A 11 5.09 24.24 -2.13
N HIS A 12 6.13 23.99 -2.94
CA HIS A 12 6.65 22.65 -3.18
C HIS A 12 7.16 21.99 -1.89
N ASP A 13 7.92 22.73 -1.08
CA ASP A 13 8.44 22.23 0.19
C ASP A 13 7.31 21.97 1.19
N MET A 14 6.34 22.89 1.29
CA MET A 14 5.13 22.66 2.09
C MET A 14 4.45 21.38 1.64
N PHE A 15 4.11 21.21 0.35
CA PHE A 15 3.45 20.00 -0.11
C PHE A 15 4.28 18.74 0.10
N THR A 16 5.60 18.81 -0.04
CA THR A 16 6.46 17.65 0.24
C THR A 16 6.40 17.25 1.72
N LEU A 17 6.25 18.22 2.63
CA LEU A 17 6.10 17.95 4.06
C LEU A 17 4.68 17.49 4.43
N VAL A 18 3.63 18.15 3.91
CA VAL A 18 2.24 17.88 4.33
C VAL A 18 1.53 16.80 3.50
N CYS A 19 1.98 16.51 2.27
CA CYS A 19 1.31 15.58 1.34
C CYS A 19 1.89 14.17 1.33
N THR A 20 2.64 13.76 2.36
CA THR A 20 3.24 12.41 2.44
C THR A 20 2.28 11.31 2.90
N GLY A 21 0.96 11.57 3.00
CA GLY A 21 -0.05 10.52 3.09
C GLY A 21 -1.09 10.68 4.20
N GLY A 22 -1.85 11.78 4.20
CA GLY A 22 -2.89 12.00 5.22
C GLY A 22 -3.98 12.99 4.84
N ALA A 23 -4.93 13.18 5.78
CA ALA A 23 -6.09 14.08 5.64
C ALA A 23 -5.70 15.54 5.38
N THR A 24 -4.50 15.96 5.81
CA THR A 24 -3.99 17.33 5.66
C THR A 24 -3.78 17.73 4.19
N ASP A 25 -3.48 16.76 3.32
CA ASP A 25 -3.31 17.00 1.88
C ASP A 25 -4.64 17.41 1.22
N LEU A 26 -5.75 16.76 1.61
CA LEU A 26 -7.08 17.07 1.09
C LEU A 26 -7.48 18.52 1.39
N SER A 27 -7.21 19.01 2.60
CA SER A 27 -7.56 20.37 3.00
C SER A 27 -6.85 21.43 2.14
N LEU A 28 -5.55 21.27 1.87
CA LEU A 28 -4.78 22.25 1.09
C LEU A 28 -5.23 22.34 -0.37
N VAL A 29 -5.64 21.21 -0.94
CA VAL A 29 -6.10 21.17 -2.33
C VAL A 29 -7.47 21.81 -2.52
N LEU A 30 -8.30 21.81 -1.47
CA LEU A 30 -9.59 22.49 -1.49
C LEU A 30 -9.46 24.01 -1.33
N CYS A 31 -8.34 24.53 -0.82
CA CYS A 31 -8.19 25.96 -0.55
C CYS A 31 -8.18 26.84 -1.82
N ARG A 32 -7.43 26.49 -2.87
CA ARG A 32 -7.46 27.21 -4.18
C ARG A 32 -6.99 26.34 -5.35
N LYS A 33 -7.44 26.71 -6.57
CA LYS A 33 -7.01 26.10 -7.86
C LYS A 33 -5.49 26.06 -8.06
N HIS A 34 -4.77 27.07 -7.58
CA HIS A 34 -3.30 27.12 -7.69
C HIS A 34 -2.63 26.01 -6.85
N PHE A 35 -3.09 25.83 -5.59
CA PHE A 35 -2.61 24.75 -4.72
C PHE A 35 -2.97 23.38 -5.29
N HIS A 36 -4.15 23.23 -5.91
CA HIS A 36 -4.51 22.00 -6.63
C HIS A 36 -3.53 21.67 -7.77
N ALA A 37 -3.18 22.65 -8.60
CA ALA A 37 -2.25 22.45 -9.71
C ALA A 37 -0.84 22.08 -9.21
N GLN A 38 -0.32 22.79 -8.20
CA GLN A 38 1.03 22.53 -7.69
C GLN A 38 1.13 21.23 -6.88
N SER A 39 0.16 20.94 -6.00
CA SER A 39 0.12 19.69 -5.24
C SER A 39 0.03 18.46 -6.14
N SER A 40 -0.62 18.55 -7.31
CA SER A 40 -0.78 17.41 -8.21
C SER A 40 0.54 16.76 -8.64
N ARG A 41 1.65 17.52 -8.62
CA ARG A 41 2.99 17.02 -8.93
C ARG A 41 3.66 16.30 -7.76
N VAL A 42 3.27 16.62 -6.52
CA VAL A 42 3.95 16.16 -5.31
C VAL A 42 3.12 15.10 -4.57
N ARG A 43 1.79 15.24 -4.58
CA ARG A 43 0.81 14.40 -3.89
C ARG A 43 0.94 12.91 -4.13
N PHE A 44 1.44 12.50 -5.30
CA PHE A 44 1.50 11.10 -5.69
C PHE A 44 2.87 10.45 -5.48
N HIS A 45 3.81 11.11 -4.79
CA HIS A 45 5.12 10.51 -4.51
C HIS A 45 5.01 9.25 -3.65
N THR A 46 4.09 9.25 -2.69
CA THR A 46 3.85 8.14 -1.78
C THR A 46 2.40 7.69 -1.89
N LEU A 47 2.18 6.43 -2.21
CA LEU A 47 0.86 5.83 -2.32
C LEU A 47 0.72 4.70 -1.30
N THR A 48 -0.29 4.80 -0.42
CA THR A 48 -0.65 3.75 0.53
C THR A 48 -2.06 3.23 0.23
N LEU A 49 -2.18 1.94 -0.05
CA LEU A 49 -3.45 1.29 -0.37
C LEU A 49 -3.65 0.12 0.57
N SER A 50 -4.67 0.20 1.43
CA SER A 50 -4.93 -0.80 2.47
C SER A 50 -6.08 -1.75 2.16
N SER A 51 -6.71 -1.61 0.98
CA SER A 51 -7.85 -2.44 0.58
C SER A 51 -7.89 -2.67 -0.94
N ILE A 52 -8.59 -3.74 -1.35
CA ILE A 52 -8.82 -4.03 -2.77
C ILE A 52 -9.64 -2.91 -3.41
N ALA A 53 -10.66 -2.41 -2.71
CA ALA A 53 -11.50 -1.31 -3.21
C ALA A 53 -10.70 -0.03 -3.43
N SER A 54 -9.78 0.34 -2.51
CA SER A 54 -8.91 1.50 -2.71
C SER A 54 -7.94 1.31 -3.88
N LEU A 55 -7.42 0.09 -4.04
CA LEU A 55 -6.52 -0.26 -5.14
C LEU A 55 -7.23 -0.21 -6.50
N GLU A 56 -8.39 -0.85 -6.63
CA GLU A 56 -9.20 -0.83 -7.85
C GLU A 56 -9.72 0.59 -8.17
N GLY A 57 -10.17 1.33 -7.16
CA GLY A 57 -10.59 2.73 -7.33
C GLY A 57 -9.45 3.64 -7.77
N PHE A 58 -8.25 3.42 -7.23
CA PHE A 58 -7.05 4.13 -7.66
C PHE A 58 -6.68 3.79 -9.11
N LEU A 59 -6.73 2.51 -9.51
CA LEU A 59 -6.52 2.11 -10.90
C LEU A 59 -7.54 2.75 -11.84
N ALA A 60 -8.83 2.73 -11.48
CA ALA A 60 -9.88 3.41 -12.25
C ALA A 60 -9.56 4.90 -12.42
N PHE A 61 -9.17 5.59 -11.35
CA PHE A 61 -8.72 6.98 -11.40
C PHE A 61 -7.55 7.19 -12.37
N THR A 62 -6.50 6.35 -12.30
CA THR A 62 -5.34 6.50 -13.20
C THR A 62 -5.68 6.26 -14.68
N ARG A 63 -6.60 5.34 -14.98
CA ARG A 63 -7.03 5.06 -16.36
C ARG A 63 -7.80 6.22 -17.00
N THR A 64 -8.43 7.07 -16.19
CA THR A 64 -9.12 8.27 -16.69
C THR A 64 -8.17 9.44 -16.97
N ARG A 65 -6.88 9.34 -16.61
CA ARG A 65 -5.92 10.42 -16.83
C ARG A 65 -5.31 10.35 -18.23
N PRO A 66 -5.08 11.51 -18.88
CA PRO A 66 -4.28 11.57 -20.10
C PRO A 66 -2.86 11.05 -19.88
N ASP A 67 -2.24 10.45 -20.89
CA ASP A 67 -0.90 9.83 -20.79
C ASP A 67 0.18 10.79 -20.29
N GLY A 68 0.09 12.08 -20.64
CA GLY A 68 1.02 13.12 -20.18
C GLY A 68 0.80 13.60 -18.73
N GLN A 69 -0.22 13.09 -18.04
CA GLN A 69 -0.55 13.46 -16.64
C GLN A 69 -0.49 12.26 -15.69
N LYS A 70 0.18 11.18 -16.10
CA LYS A 70 0.42 10.03 -15.23
C LYS A 70 1.23 10.47 -14.00
N PRO A 71 0.77 10.15 -12.78
CA PRO A 71 1.49 10.54 -11.58
C PRO A 71 2.80 9.76 -11.47
N LEU A 72 3.83 10.42 -10.94
CA LEU A 72 5.12 9.79 -10.65
C LEU A 72 5.09 9.24 -9.22
N PHE A 73 5.16 7.92 -9.09
CA PHE A 73 5.15 7.24 -7.80
C PHE A 73 6.56 6.80 -7.45
N ARG A 74 7.05 7.21 -6.28
CA ARG A 74 8.35 6.80 -5.76
C ARG A 74 8.24 5.77 -4.65
N HIS A 75 7.18 5.85 -3.86
CA HIS A 75 6.98 4.97 -2.71
C HIS A 75 5.59 4.35 -2.79
N LEU A 76 5.52 3.02 -2.79
CA LEU A 76 4.28 2.26 -2.81
C LEU A 76 4.20 1.35 -1.59
N LEU A 77 3.14 1.50 -0.80
CA LEU A 77 2.76 0.59 0.28
C LEU A 77 1.42 -0.06 -0.05
N LEU A 78 1.43 -1.37 -0.28
CA LEU A 78 0.21 -2.18 -0.37
C LEU A 78 0.04 -2.95 0.94
N ALA A 79 -1.01 -2.63 1.68
CA ALA A 79 -1.27 -3.18 3.00
C ALA A 79 -2.61 -3.89 3.10
N LEU A 80 -2.67 -5.12 2.60
CA LEU A 80 -3.90 -5.90 2.61
C LEU A 80 -4.07 -6.69 3.91
N LEU A 81 -4.49 -5.97 4.95
CA LEU A 81 -4.87 -6.56 6.22
C LEU A 81 -6.33 -6.99 6.18
N ARG A 82 -6.61 -8.28 6.44
CA ARG A 82 -7.99 -8.76 6.57
C ARG A 82 -8.69 -8.02 7.72
N ARG A 83 -9.77 -7.28 7.41
CA ARG A 83 -10.61 -6.57 8.40
C ARG A 83 -11.05 -7.43 9.58
N LYS A 84 -11.21 -8.75 9.39
CA LYS A 84 -11.63 -9.68 10.46
C LYS A 84 -10.68 -9.73 11.66
N LEU A 85 -9.39 -9.44 11.47
CA LEU A 85 -8.44 -9.38 12.60
C LEU A 85 -8.75 -8.23 13.56
N VAL A 86 -9.42 -7.16 13.12
CA VAL A 86 -9.74 -6.02 13.98
C VAL A 86 -11.03 -6.25 14.78
N GLN A 87 -11.97 -7.05 14.27
CA GLN A 87 -13.28 -7.25 14.91
C GLN A 87 -13.29 -8.38 15.95
N ALA A 88 -12.42 -9.39 15.84
CA ALA A 88 -12.34 -10.48 16.81
C ALA A 88 -11.92 -10.02 18.23
N HIS A 89 -11.40 -8.80 18.35
CA HIS A 89 -10.87 -8.26 19.60
C HIS A 89 -11.87 -7.48 20.46
N LYS A 90 -13.13 -7.32 20.01
CA LYS A 90 -14.17 -6.65 20.81
C LYS A 90 -15.06 -7.57 21.65
N LEU A 91 -14.96 -8.89 21.49
CA LEU A 91 -15.67 -9.86 22.33
C LEU A 91 -14.65 -10.69 23.12
N GLY A 92 -14.29 -10.22 24.31
CA GLY A 92 -13.46 -10.93 25.30
C GLY A 92 -14.13 -12.15 25.93
N THR A 93 -14.91 -12.93 25.17
CA THR A 93 -15.48 -14.18 25.64
C THR A 93 -14.47 -15.31 25.45
N ARG A 94 -13.87 -15.72 26.57
CA ARG A 94 -13.08 -16.94 26.80
C ARG A 94 -13.82 -18.17 26.26
N THR A 95 -13.76 -18.38 24.95
CA THR A 95 -14.38 -19.54 24.31
C THR A 95 -13.31 -20.62 24.27
N ARG A 96 -13.60 -21.77 24.89
CA ARG A 96 -12.69 -22.93 24.97
C ARG A 96 -12.15 -23.29 23.59
N GLU A 97 -10.83 -23.46 23.54
CA GLU A 97 -9.95 -23.58 22.36
C GLU A 97 -10.13 -24.85 21.51
N THR A 98 -11.16 -25.65 21.75
CA THR A 98 -11.29 -27.00 21.16
C THR A 98 -12.12 -27.10 19.88
N ASP A 99 -12.80 -26.03 19.46
CA ASP A 99 -13.64 -26.09 18.25
C ASP A 99 -13.03 -25.23 17.13
N ARG A 100 -12.18 -25.86 16.31
CA ARG A 100 -11.65 -25.20 15.11
C ARG A 100 -12.83 -24.99 14.17
N PRO A 101 -13.23 -23.75 13.86
CA PRO A 101 -14.35 -23.50 12.97
C PRO A 101 -14.02 -24.15 11.62
N VAL A 102 -14.84 -25.12 11.23
CA VAL A 102 -14.77 -25.74 9.90
C VAL A 102 -15.00 -24.62 8.89
N VAL A 103 -13.94 -24.19 8.22
CA VAL A 103 -14.02 -23.17 7.17
C VAL A 103 -14.85 -23.77 6.05
N SER A 104 -16.01 -23.18 5.75
CA SER A 104 -16.84 -23.66 4.66
C SER A 104 -16.10 -23.53 3.32
N GLN A 105 -16.35 -24.48 2.41
CA GLN A 105 -15.80 -24.45 1.06
C GLN A 105 -16.08 -23.10 0.36
N ASP A 106 -17.29 -22.55 0.56
CA ASP A 106 -17.68 -21.24 0.02
C ASP A 106 -16.79 -20.11 0.54
N GLN A 107 -16.38 -20.14 1.80
CA GLN A 107 -15.50 -19.12 2.36
C GLN A 107 -14.08 -19.23 1.79
N LEU A 108 -13.61 -20.46 1.53
CA LEU A 108 -12.34 -20.70 0.88
C LEU A 108 -12.33 -20.18 -0.56
N GLU A 109 -13.37 -20.49 -1.34
CA GLU A 109 -13.49 -20.03 -2.73
C GLU A 109 -13.63 -18.50 -2.82
N ARG A 110 -14.43 -17.87 -1.94
CA ARG A 110 -14.49 -16.40 -1.86
C ARG A 110 -13.13 -15.79 -1.49
N SER A 111 -12.39 -16.42 -0.59
CA SER A 111 -11.04 -16.00 -0.21
C SER A 111 -10.07 -16.07 -1.39
N LYS A 112 -10.09 -17.16 -2.16
CA LYS A 112 -9.27 -17.32 -3.37
C LYS A 112 -9.63 -16.26 -4.41
N ALA A 113 -10.91 -16.04 -4.67
CA ALA A 113 -11.38 -15.04 -5.64
C ALA A 113 -10.91 -13.62 -5.26
N LEU A 114 -11.00 -13.24 -3.99
CA LEU A 114 -10.49 -11.95 -3.51
C LEU A 114 -8.96 -11.84 -3.62
N HIS A 115 -8.25 -12.93 -3.33
CA HIS A 115 -6.80 -12.98 -3.46
C HIS A 115 -6.36 -12.80 -4.92
N MET A 116 -7.01 -13.48 -5.87
CA MET A 116 -6.75 -13.33 -7.30
C MET A 116 -7.03 -11.92 -7.80
N ARG A 117 -8.16 -11.32 -7.38
CA ARG A 117 -8.46 -9.90 -7.68
C ARG A 117 -7.38 -8.96 -7.18
N PHE A 118 -6.90 -9.19 -5.95
CA PHE A 118 -5.81 -8.41 -5.39
C PHE A 118 -4.52 -8.56 -6.20
N ILE A 119 -4.10 -9.79 -6.51
CA ILE A 119 -2.89 -10.04 -7.32
C ILE A 119 -3.00 -9.31 -8.65
N ASN A 120 -4.11 -9.46 -9.38
CA ASN A 120 -4.28 -8.85 -10.69
C ASN A 120 -4.18 -7.32 -10.62
N ALA A 121 -4.90 -6.70 -9.67
CA ALA A 121 -4.86 -5.26 -9.50
C ALA A 121 -3.49 -4.75 -8.99
N ALA A 122 -2.83 -5.49 -8.10
CA ALA A 122 -1.52 -5.13 -7.59
C ALA A 122 -0.45 -5.23 -8.70
N SER A 123 -0.51 -6.28 -9.52
CA SER A 123 0.38 -6.44 -10.69
C SER A 123 0.20 -5.31 -11.69
N GLU A 124 -1.04 -4.94 -12.02
CA GLU A 124 -1.31 -3.81 -12.90
C GLU A 124 -0.76 -2.48 -12.34
N LEU A 125 -0.98 -2.23 -11.04
CA LEU A 125 -0.45 -1.04 -10.40
C LEU A 125 1.08 -1.03 -10.42
N VAL A 126 1.71 -2.14 -10.07
CA VAL A 126 3.18 -2.28 -10.06
C VAL A 126 3.74 -2.04 -11.46
N LEU A 127 3.13 -2.60 -12.51
CA LEU A 127 3.51 -2.35 -13.90
C LEU A 127 3.44 -0.86 -14.25
N MET A 128 2.41 -0.17 -13.78
CA MET A 128 2.22 1.26 -14.04
C MET A 128 3.28 2.12 -13.35
N VAL A 129 3.71 1.75 -12.15
CA VAL A 129 4.62 2.57 -11.33
C VAL A 129 6.08 2.14 -11.40
N SER A 130 6.37 0.94 -11.93
CA SER A 130 7.71 0.34 -11.92
C SER A 130 8.84 1.23 -12.47
N PRO A 131 8.65 2.08 -13.50
CA PRO A 131 9.76 2.88 -14.03
C PRO A 131 10.26 3.95 -13.05
N THR A 132 9.43 4.36 -12.08
CA THR A 132 9.73 5.45 -11.14
C THR A 132 9.81 4.99 -9.69
N LEU A 133 9.48 3.72 -9.42
CA LEU A 133 9.32 3.20 -8.08
C LEU A 133 10.67 2.99 -7.40
N ARG A 134 10.90 3.68 -6.27
CA ARG A 134 12.11 3.58 -5.44
C ARG A 134 11.92 2.71 -4.21
N THR A 135 10.75 2.76 -3.60
CA THR A 135 10.41 1.95 -2.43
C THR A 135 9.13 1.18 -2.70
N LEU A 136 9.18 -0.13 -2.48
CA LEU A 136 8.02 -1.01 -2.52
C LEU A 136 7.89 -1.74 -1.19
N SER A 137 6.75 -1.60 -0.54
CA SER A 137 6.39 -2.36 0.65
C SER A 137 5.09 -3.11 0.42
N LEU A 138 5.16 -4.43 0.48
CA LEU A 138 4.01 -5.31 0.34
C LEU A 138 3.77 -6.04 1.66
N THR A 139 2.61 -5.81 2.24
CA THR A 139 2.16 -6.50 3.43
C THR A 139 0.86 -7.23 3.13
N THR A 140 0.93 -8.56 3.21
CA THR A 140 -0.20 -9.44 2.93
C THR A 140 -0.38 -10.40 4.10
N THR A 141 -1.64 -10.64 4.45
CA THR A 141 -2.02 -11.66 5.45
C THR A 141 -2.46 -12.97 4.80
N TYR A 142 -2.44 -13.05 3.47
CA TYR A 142 -2.74 -14.29 2.77
C TYR A 142 -1.57 -15.27 2.89
N SER A 143 -1.90 -16.54 3.11
CA SER A 143 -0.96 -17.66 3.09
C SER A 143 -0.53 -18.04 1.66
N HIS A 144 -1.11 -17.42 0.65
CA HIS A 144 -0.79 -17.67 -0.74
C HIS A 144 0.42 -16.82 -1.16
N PRO A 145 1.33 -17.40 -1.97
CA PRO A 145 2.49 -16.68 -2.45
C PRO A 145 2.04 -15.50 -3.32
N LEU A 146 2.72 -14.37 -3.16
CA LEU A 146 2.60 -13.27 -4.11
C LEU A 146 3.23 -13.70 -5.44
N VAL A 147 2.56 -13.39 -6.55
CA VAL A 147 3.12 -13.59 -7.89
C VAL A 147 4.39 -12.74 -8.01
N PRO A 148 5.46 -13.25 -8.65
CA PRO A 148 6.64 -12.46 -8.97
C PRO A 148 6.27 -11.14 -9.65
N PHE A 149 7.09 -10.11 -9.45
CA PHE A 149 6.85 -8.85 -10.12
C PHE A 149 6.94 -9.05 -11.65
N PRO A 150 5.92 -8.65 -12.42
CA PRO A 150 5.85 -8.93 -13.85
C PRO A 150 6.75 -8.01 -14.70
N CYS A 151 7.59 -7.19 -14.07
CA CYS A 151 8.40 -6.18 -14.75
C CYS A 151 9.65 -5.82 -13.96
N ASP A 152 10.61 -5.26 -14.69
CA ASP A 152 11.81 -4.67 -14.12
C ASP A 152 11.49 -3.38 -13.36
N MET A 153 12.26 -3.13 -12.31
CA MET A 153 12.16 -1.90 -11.54
C MET A 153 13.55 -1.25 -11.46
N PRO A 154 13.96 -0.53 -12.52
CA PRO A 154 15.34 -0.08 -12.69
C PRO A 154 15.81 0.86 -11.58
N VAL A 155 14.88 1.58 -10.94
CA VAL A 155 15.18 2.57 -9.89
C VAL A 155 14.74 2.11 -8.49
N LEU A 156 14.36 0.84 -8.31
CA LEU A 156 13.95 0.32 -7.01
C LEU A 156 15.15 0.21 -6.07
N GLU A 157 15.15 0.99 -5.01
CA GLU A 157 16.19 1.05 -4.00
C GLU A 157 15.85 0.21 -2.76
N GLU A 158 14.57 0.10 -2.41
CA GLU A 158 14.08 -0.58 -1.22
C GLU A 158 12.91 -1.51 -1.55
N LEU A 159 13.01 -2.76 -1.12
CA LEU A 159 11.92 -3.74 -1.21
C LEU A 159 11.64 -4.35 0.16
N SER A 160 10.42 -4.18 0.66
CA SER A 160 9.95 -4.77 1.92
C SER A 160 8.78 -5.71 1.65
N LEU A 161 8.89 -6.92 2.19
CA LEU A 161 7.97 -8.02 1.95
C LEU A 161 7.58 -8.64 3.31
N LEU A 162 6.31 -8.51 3.69
CA LEU A 162 5.75 -9.18 4.86
C LEU A 162 4.81 -10.29 4.40
N GLY A 163 5.13 -11.54 4.75
CA GLY A 163 4.30 -12.70 4.44
C GLY A 163 5.08 -13.91 3.93
N SER A 164 4.34 -14.91 3.46
CA SER A 164 4.90 -16.12 2.83
C SER A 164 5.17 -15.85 1.35
N ASN A 165 6.26 -15.17 1.04
CA ASN A 165 6.54 -14.71 -0.31
C ASN A 165 7.64 -15.58 -0.93
N SER A 166 7.25 -16.65 -1.63
CA SER A 166 8.17 -17.32 -2.55
C SER A 166 8.22 -16.50 -3.84
N ILE A 167 9.25 -15.69 -4.03
CA ILE A 167 9.55 -15.07 -5.33
C ILE A 167 10.11 -16.18 -6.23
N THR A 168 9.26 -17.09 -6.66
CA THR A 168 9.62 -18.22 -7.53
C THR A 168 8.90 -18.01 -8.86
N GLY A 169 9.57 -17.28 -9.75
CA GLY A 169 9.20 -17.17 -11.16
C GLY A 169 10.34 -17.71 -12.02
N PRO A 170 10.06 -18.14 -13.26
CA PRO A 170 11.11 -18.56 -14.20
C PRO A 170 12.09 -17.42 -14.46
N ASP A 171 11.62 -16.19 -14.49
CA ASP A 171 12.41 -14.98 -14.74
C ASP A 171 12.24 -13.98 -13.59
N PRO A 172 13.22 -13.86 -12.68
CA PRO A 172 13.16 -12.87 -11.62
C PRO A 172 13.35 -11.45 -12.21
N PRO A 173 12.61 -10.45 -11.71
CA PRO A 173 12.71 -9.07 -12.19
C PRO A 173 14.12 -8.50 -11.94
N MET A 174 14.61 -7.69 -12.88
CA MET A 174 15.87 -6.97 -12.68
C MET A 174 15.67 -5.80 -11.71
N LEU A 175 16.45 -5.81 -10.63
CA LEU A 175 16.44 -4.78 -9.58
C LEU A 175 17.85 -4.16 -9.42
N PRO A 176 18.40 -3.49 -10.46
CA PRO A 176 19.80 -3.06 -10.50
C PRO A 176 20.15 -2.01 -9.44
N SER A 177 19.17 -1.21 -9.01
CA SER A 177 19.36 -0.15 -8.01
C SER A 177 19.11 -0.60 -6.57
N ARG A 178 18.86 -1.90 -6.31
CA ARG A 178 18.40 -2.38 -5.01
C ARG A 178 19.49 -2.25 -3.95
N LYS A 179 19.27 -1.36 -2.98
CA LYS A 179 20.16 -1.13 -1.82
C LYS A 179 19.70 -1.90 -0.59
N ARG A 180 18.38 -2.05 -0.40
CA ARG A 180 17.78 -2.63 0.80
C ARG A 180 16.70 -3.66 0.44
N PHE A 181 16.75 -4.79 1.13
CA PHE A 181 15.76 -5.85 1.03
C PHE A 181 15.37 -6.33 2.42
N HIS A 182 14.08 -6.23 2.74
CA HIS A 182 13.52 -6.66 4.01
C HIS A 182 12.50 -7.77 3.75
N LEU A 183 12.80 -8.98 4.21
CA LEU A 183 11.85 -10.06 4.28
C LEU A 183 11.43 -10.21 5.74
N ILE A 184 10.18 -9.88 6.04
CA ILE A 184 9.61 -10.00 7.38
C ILE A 184 8.79 -11.30 7.40
N PRO A 185 9.23 -12.33 8.13
CA PRO A 185 8.50 -13.58 8.23
C PRO A 185 7.09 -13.36 8.77
N GLN A 186 6.13 -14.13 8.28
CA GLN A 186 4.76 -14.07 8.81
C GLN A 186 4.71 -14.35 10.33
N SER A 187 5.63 -15.19 10.84
CA SER A 187 5.77 -15.48 12.28
C SER A 187 6.11 -14.24 13.12
N ALA A 188 6.92 -13.31 12.60
CA ALA A 188 7.26 -12.08 13.32
C ALA A 188 6.06 -11.12 13.44
N CYS A 189 5.05 -11.26 12.57
CA CYS A 189 3.84 -10.43 12.64
C CYS A 189 2.94 -10.81 13.82
N THR A 190 3.03 -12.04 14.33
CA THR A 190 2.31 -12.50 15.51
C THR A 190 2.82 -11.76 16.75
N ASP A 191 4.13 -11.60 16.89
CA ASP A 191 4.78 -10.93 18.01
C ASP A 191 4.51 -9.41 18.03
N MET A 192 4.49 -8.76 16.86
CA MET A 192 4.13 -7.33 16.77
C MET A 192 2.70 -7.05 17.21
N LYS A 193 1.77 -8.00 17.03
CA LYS A 193 0.42 -7.85 17.55
C LYS A 193 0.45 -7.86 19.08
N GLU A 194 1.15 -8.81 19.70
CA GLU A 194 1.29 -8.87 21.15
C GLU A 194 1.90 -7.59 21.73
N LEU A 195 2.91 -7.02 21.07
CA LEU A 195 3.54 -5.77 21.50
C LEU A 195 2.62 -4.53 21.37
N LEU A 196 1.82 -4.45 20.30
CA LEU A 196 0.79 -3.40 20.16
C LEU A 196 -0.30 -3.53 21.24
N TRP A 197 -0.65 -4.76 21.64
CA TRP A 197 -1.59 -5.05 22.71
C TRP A 197 -1.11 -4.62 24.09
N SER A 198 0.15 -4.89 24.43
CA SER A 198 0.74 -4.50 25.72
C SER A 198 0.75 -2.99 25.97
N ARG A 199 0.64 -2.18 24.91
CA ARG A 199 0.62 -0.72 24.99
C ARG A 199 -0.77 -0.08 25.10
N THR A 200 -1.83 -0.78 24.69
CA THR A 200 -3.20 -0.22 24.69
C THR A 200 -4.09 -0.74 25.81
N GLY A 201 -3.64 -1.75 26.58
CA GLY A 201 -4.41 -2.37 27.68
C GLY A 201 -4.09 -1.86 29.09
N SER A 202 -3.32 -0.78 29.25
CA SER A 202 -2.88 -0.26 30.57
C SER A 202 -3.59 1.03 31.01
N SER A 203 -4.76 1.34 30.43
CA SER A 203 -5.59 2.49 30.80
C SER A 203 -6.96 2.05 31.34
#